data_AF-A0A820NZL2-F1
#
_entry.id   AF-A0A820NZL2-F1
#
_cell.length_a   1.000
_cell.length_b   1.000
_cell.length_c   1.000
_cell.angle_alpha   90.00
_cell.angle_beta   90.00
_cell.angle_gamma   90.00
#
_symmetry.space_group_name_H-M   'P 1'
#
loop_
_entity.id
_entity.type
_entity.pdbx_description
1 polymer ?
#
loop_
_entity_poly.entity_id
_entity_poly.type
_entity_poly.pdbx_seq_one_letter_code
_entity_poly.pdbx_strand_id
1 'polypeptide(L)'
;KKIFAQLWQTNELLVSFDAVGCFREWHWNSAWKTISGWYHCDQNPIEKPHRCSIQGFVTLTDNNEFTGGLVVVPQSHKHFEQLQSITRIGKERANFCRVRRNHPLLKQFKPRLVKCKAGELVVFD
;
A
#
# COMPACT_ATOMS: atom_id res chain seq x y z
N LYS A 1 -16.49 8.69 -0.63
CA LYS A 1 -16.42 9.72 0.45
C LYS A 1 -17.05 9.27 1.78
N LYS A 2 -18.31 8.82 1.83
CA LYS A 2 -19.01 8.47 3.09
C LYS A 2 -18.23 7.54 4.04
N ILE A 3 -17.68 6.43 3.50
CA ILE A 3 -16.93 5.46 4.32
C ILE A 3 -15.68 6.10 4.94
N PHE A 4 -14.91 6.87 4.17
CA PHE A 4 -13.73 7.57 4.68
C PHE A 4 -14.09 8.64 5.72
N ALA A 5 -15.21 9.35 5.53
CA ALA A 5 -15.69 10.33 6.51
C ALA A 5 -16.06 9.66 7.85
N GLN A 6 -16.63 8.45 7.81
CA GLN A 6 -16.88 7.67 9.02
C GLN A 6 -15.59 7.21 9.69
N LEU A 7 -14.59 6.73 8.92
CA LEU A 7 -13.29 6.32 9.46
C LEU A 7 -12.56 7.47 10.15
N TRP A 8 -12.57 8.65 9.53
CA TRP A 8 -11.90 9.85 10.05
C TRP A 8 -12.75 10.67 11.02
N GLN A 9 -14.02 10.30 11.22
CA GLN A 9 -14.98 11.04 12.05
C GLN A 9 -15.12 12.53 11.65
N THR A 10 -14.91 12.84 10.36
CA THR A 10 -15.06 14.20 9.82
C THR A 10 -15.49 14.16 8.35
N ASN A 11 -16.26 15.16 7.94
CA ASN A 11 -16.65 15.35 6.53
C ASN A 11 -15.65 16.24 5.76
N GLU A 12 -14.71 16.88 6.47
CA GLU A 12 -13.68 17.77 5.94
C GLU A 12 -12.49 16.95 5.44
N LEU A 13 -12.73 16.19 4.38
CA LEU A 13 -11.72 15.33 3.76
C LEU A 13 -11.31 15.87 2.39
N LEU A 14 -10.01 15.94 2.17
CA LEU A 14 -9.43 15.96 0.83
C LEU A 14 -9.43 14.52 0.29
N VAL A 15 -10.09 14.30 -0.84
CA VAL A 15 -10.25 12.97 -1.45
C VAL A 15 -9.84 13.03 -2.90
N SER A 16 -9.14 12.01 -3.37
CA SER A 16 -8.76 11.79 -4.78
C SER A 16 -9.13 10.34 -5.17
N PHE A 17 -9.50 10.12 -6.43
CA PHE A 17 -9.99 8.82 -6.95
C PHE A 17 -9.48 8.60 -8.38
N ASP A 18 -8.21 8.24 -8.53
CA ASP A 18 -7.55 8.49 -9.84
C ASP A 18 -6.88 7.25 -10.46
N ALA A 19 -7.13 6.04 -9.95
CA ALA A 19 -6.43 4.86 -10.46
C ALA A 19 -7.30 3.59 -10.55
N VAL A 20 -7.03 2.83 -11.61
CA VAL A 20 -7.48 1.44 -11.77
C VAL A 20 -6.23 0.59 -11.98
N GLY A 21 -6.07 -0.46 -11.18
CA GLY A 21 -5.01 -1.45 -11.34
C GLY A 21 -5.51 -2.64 -12.15
N CYS A 22 -4.88 -2.93 -13.28
CA CYS A 22 -5.18 -4.11 -14.09
C CYS A 22 -3.91 -4.95 -14.28
N PHE A 23 -4.04 -6.27 -14.14
CA PHE A 23 -2.98 -7.22 -14.44
C PHE A 23 -3.35 -8.04 -15.67
N ARG A 24 -2.36 -8.38 -16.48
CA ARG A 24 -2.56 -9.31 -17.59
C ARG A 24 -2.69 -10.73 -17.04
N GLU A 25 -3.54 -11.54 -17.68
CA GLU A 25 -3.66 -12.96 -17.35
C GLU A 25 -2.35 -13.70 -17.65
N TRP A 26 -1.59 -14.00 -16.61
CA TRP A 26 -0.26 -14.59 -16.75
C TRP A 26 -0.26 -16.02 -17.30
N HIS A 27 -1.42 -16.69 -17.33
CA HIS A 27 -1.55 -18.04 -17.91
C HIS A 27 -1.24 -18.03 -19.42
N TRP A 28 -1.50 -16.92 -20.12
CA TRP A 28 -1.17 -16.77 -21.53
C TRP A 28 0.33 -16.51 -21.76
N ASN A 29 1.00 -15.87 -20.80
CA ASN A 29 2.42 -15.60 -20.86
C ASN A 29 3.01 -15.47 -19.45
N SER A 30 3.88 -16.41 -19.08
CA SER A 30 4.48 -16.49 -17.74
C SER A 30 5.33 -15.25 -17.38
N ALA A 31 5.84 -14.50 -18.36
CA ALA A 31 6.54 -13.24 -18.14
C ALA A 31 5.62 -12.12 -17.60
N TRP A 32 4.30 -12.29 -17.63
CA TRP A 32 3.33 -11.34 -17.08
C TRP A 32 3.00 -11.59 -15.60
N LYS A 33 3.59 -12.62 -14.98
CA LYS A 33 3.44 -12.83 -13.53
C LYS A 33 3.88 -11.58 -12.77
N THR A 34 3.07 -11.18 -11.81
CA THR A 34 3.40 -10.07 -10.93
C THR A 34 4.62 -10.41 -10.08
N ILE A 35 5.45 -9.40 -9.81
CA ILE A 35 6.62 -9.54 -8.95
C ILE A 35 6.25 -9.15 -7.51
N SER A 36 6.69 -9.93 -6.54
CA SER A 36 6.49 -9.63 -5.12
C SER A 36 7.66 -8.85 -4.51
N GLY A 37 7.46 -8.31 -3.31
CA GLY A 37 8.54 -7.69 -2.53
C GLY A 37 9.00 -6.32 -3.03
N TRP A 38 8.12 -5.59 -3.73
CA TRP A 38 8.25 -4.15 -3.97
C TRP A 38 7.54 -3.38 -2.85
N TYR A 39 8.08 -3.48 -1.64
CA TYR A 39 7.52 -2.80 -0.48
C TYR A 39 7.80 -1.30 -0.55
N HIS A 40 6.79 -0.51 -0.24
CA HIS A 40 6.86 0.95 -0.21
C HIS A 40 5.78 1.49 0.73
N CYS A 41 5.92 2.74 1.13
CA CYS A 41 4.86 3.57 1.66
C CYS A 41 4.52 4.63 0.60
N ASP A 42 3.24 4.84 0.34
CA ASP A 42 2.75 5.76 -0.69
C ASP A 42 3.07 7.22 -0.39
N GLN A 43 3.33 7.50 0.89
CA GLN A 43 3.82 8.79 1.35
C GLN A 43 5.31 8.73 1.68
N ASN A 44 6.01 9.77 1.25
CA ASN A 44 7.38 10.02 1.67
C ASN A 44 7.38 10.70 3.06
N PRO A 45 8.01 10.09 4.07
CA PRO A 45 8.00 10.60 5.44
C PRO A 45 8.86 11.85 5.64
N ILE A 46 9.73 12.21 4.70
CA ILE A 46 10.51 13.47 4.71
C ILE A 46 9.66 14.61 4.16
N GLU A 47 8.98 14.39 3.04
CA GLU A 47 8.20 15.42 2.36
C GLU A 47 6.83 15.64 3.02
N LYS A 48 6.27 14.60 3.65
CA LYS A 48 4.92 14.59 4.22
C LYS A 48 4.89 13.99 5.64
N PRO A 49 5.73 14.46 6.58
CA PRO A 49 5.91 13.80 7.90
C PRO A 49 4.65 13.73 8.76
N HIS A 50 3.74 14.69 8.61
CA HIS A 50 2.52 14.81 9.43
C HIS A 50 1.23 14.62 8.63
N ARG A 51 1.33 14.18 7.37
CA ARG A 51 0.15 13.99 6.53
C ARG A 51 -0.43 12.62 6.81
N CYS A 52 -1.53 12.56 7.54
CA CYS A 52 -2.27 11.32 7.68
C CYS A 52 -3.14 11.08 6.43
N SER A 53 -3.07 9.90 5.85
CA SER A 53 -3.94 9.52 4.74
C SER A 53 -4.24 8.03 4.77
N ILE A 54 -5.53 7.69 4.66
CA ILE A 54 -5.96 6.32 4.45
C ILE A 54 -6.22 6.11 2.96
N GLN A 55 -5.74 5.00 2.44
CA GLN A 55 -5.98 4.55 1.08
C GLN A 55 -6.99 3.42 1.06
N GLY A 56 -7.63 3.21 -0.09
CA GLY A 56 -8.48 2.06 -0.27
C GLY A 56 -8.83 1.81 -1.72
N PHE A 57 -9.19 0.57 -2.02
CA PHE A 57 -9.67 0.15 -3.32
C PHE A 57 -10.80 -0.85 -3.16
N VAL A 58 -11.72 -0.87 -4.12
CA VAL A 58 -12.70 -1.94 -4.26
C VAL A 58 -12.11 -2.97 -5.21
N THR A 59 -12.04 -4.23 -4.77
CA THR A 59 -11.52 -5.29 -5.64
C THR A 59 -12.59 -5.73 -6.64
N LEU A 60 -12.23 -5.87 -7.92
CA LEU A 60 -13.14 -6.36 -8.97
C LEU A 60 -13.11 -7.88 -9.12
N THR A 61 -12.09 -8.53 -8.57
CA THR A 61 -11.88 -9.97 -8.59
C THR A 61 -11.52 -10.48 -7.20
N ASP A 62 -11.58 -11.79 -7.00
CA ASP A 62 -11.09 -12.42 -5.77
C ASP A 62 -9.57 -12.28 -5.66
N ASN A 63 -9.10 -11.81 -4.51
CA ASN A 63 -7.68 -11.73 -4.17
C ASN A 63 -7.30 -12.86 -3.22
N ASN A 64 -6.36 -13.69 -3.64
CA ASN A 64 -5.85 -14.84 -2.90
C ASN A 64 -4.43 -15.21 -3.37
N GLU A 65 -3.88 -16.28 -2.80
CA GLU A 65 -2.52 -16.77 -3.09
C GLU A 65 -2.30 -17.16 -4.55
N PHE A 66 -3.36 -17.44 -5.31
CA PHE A 66 -3.29 -17.81 -6.73
C PHE A 66 -3.49 -16.61 -7.65
N THR A 67 -4.32 -15.64 -7.27
CA THR A 67 -4.64 -14.45 -8.07
C THR A 67 -3.76 -13.24 -7.75
N GLY A 68 -3.13 -13.23 -6.57
CA GLY A 68 -2.38 -12.10 -6.06
C GLY A 68 -3.26 -11.04 -5.39
N GLY A 69 -2.68 -9.86 -5.15
CA GLY A 69 -3.37 -8.74 -4.52
C GLY A 69 -2.43 -7.89 -3.67
N LEU A 70 -3.03 -7.09 -2.77
CA LEU A 70 -2.29 -6.24 -1.84
C LEU A 70 -1.61 -7.07 -0.74
N VAL A 71 -0.32 -6.82 -0.54
CA VAL A 71 0.42 -7.33 0.62
C VAL A 71 0.73 -6.16 1.55
N VAL A 72 0.28 -6.25 2.80
CA VAL A 72 0.52 -5.23 3.84
C VAL A 72 1.46 -5.76 4.91
N VAL A 73 2.10 -4.85 5.64
CA VAL A 73 2.91 -5.17 6.81
C VAL A 73 2.14 -4.71 8.05
N PRO A 74 1.52 -5.60 8.83
CA PRO A 74 0.70 -5.18 9.95
C PRO A 74 1.48 -4.29 10.93
N GLN A 75 0.84 -3.23 11.42
CA GLN A 75 1.39 -2.24 12.36
C GLN A 75 2.53 -1.36 11.81
N SER A 76 2.93 -1.49 10.54
CA SER A 76 4.06 -0.69 10.00
C SER A 76 3.81 0.82 10.00
N HIS A 77 2.55 1.26 9.90
CA HIS A 77 2.18 2.69 9.95
C HIS A 77 2.64 3.37 11.25
N LYS A 78 2.66 2.64 12.38
CA LYS A 78 3.14 3.16 13.67
C LYS A 78 4.65 3.45 13.68
N HIS A 79 5.35 3.01 12.65
CA HIS A 79 6.79 3.17 12.48
C HIS A 79 7.14 4.02 11.26
N PHE A 80 6.17 4.76 10.70
CA PHE A 80 6.35 5.57 9.48
C PHE A 80 7.53 6.55 9.57
N GLU A 81 7.70 7.24 10.70
CA GLU A 81 8.80 8.19 10.90
C GLU A 81 10.19 7.54 10.81
N GLN A 82 10.31 6.26 11.19
CA GLN A 82 11.58 5.53 11.14
C GLN A 82 12.08 5.36 9.69
N LEU A 83 11.17 5.38 8.72
CA LEU A 83 11.47 5.26 7.29
C LEU A 83 12.19 6.50 6.72
N GLN A 84 12.20 7.63 7.43
CA GLN A 84 12.97 8.82 7.02
C GLN A 84 14.46 8.50 6.81
N SER A 85 15.02 7.66 7.68
CA SER A 85 16.43 7.25 7.61
C SER A 85 16.80 6.56 6.29
N ILE A 86 15.90 5.71 5.76
CA ILE A 86 16.06 5.02 4.48
C ILE A 86 15.86 5.99 3.32
N THR A 87 14.92 6.92 3.48
CA THR A 87 14.55 7.88 2.43
C THR A 87 15.67 8.87 2.16
N ARG A 88 16.42 9.29 3.19
CA ARG A 88 17.59 10.18 3.05
C ARG A 88 18.72 9.58 2.20
N ILE A 89 18.78 8.26 2.06
CA ILE A 89 19.82 7.55 1.30
C ILE A 89 19.52 7.59 -0.21
N GLY A 90 18.28 7.87 -0.61
CA GLY A 90 17.89 8.13 -2.00
C GLY A 90 17.74 9.63 -2.25
N LYS A 91 18.45 10.19 -3.23
CA LYS A 91 18.36 11.61 -3.63
C LYS A 91 17.02 12.01 -4.27
N GLU A 92 16.00 11.16 -4.24
CA GLU A 92 14.74 11.43 -4.92
C GLU A 92 13.73 12.00 -3.92
N ARG A 93 13.34 13.26 -4.14
CA ARG A 93 12.12 13.88 -3.60
C ARG A 93 10.87 13.21 -4.22
N ALA A 94 10.80 11.89 -4.12
CA ALA A 94 9.69 11.10 -4.64
C ALA A 94 8.49 11.24 -3.69
N ASN A 95 7.28 11.14 -4.25
CA ASN A 95 6.05 11.21 -3.46
C ASN A 95 5.86 10.01 -2.52
N PHE A 96 6.51 8.88 -2.82
CA PHE A 96 6.48 7.61 -2.10
C PHE A 96 7.88 7.24 -1.59
N CYS A 97 7.95 6.31 -0.63
CA CYS A 97 9.19 5.80 -0.04
C CYS A 97 9.30 4.28 -0.25
N ARG A 98 10.35 3.82 -0.93
CA ARG A 98 10.61 2.38 -1.10
C ARG A 98 11.29 1.78 0.13
N VAL A 99 10.74 0.69 0.65
CA VAL A 99 11.29 -0.07 1.78
C VAL A 99 12.11 -1.25 1.24
N ARG A 100 13.39 -1.31 1.60
CA ARG A 100 14.28 -2.40 1.18
C ARG A 100 13.84 -3.72 1.82
N ARG A 101 13.94 -4.83 1.08
CA ARG A 101 13.50 -6.17 1.55
C ARG A 101 14.18 -6.64 2.84
N ASN A 102 15.40 -6.18 3.12
CA ASN A 102 16.15 -6.52 4.32
C ASN A 102 15.92 -5.56 5.50
N HIS A 103 15.03 -4.57 5.36
CA HIS A 103 14.76 -3.58 6.39
C HIS A 103 14.25 -4.25 7.69
N PRO A 104 14.74 -3.85 8.88
CA PRO A 104 14.34 -4.46 10.15
C PRO A 104 12.83 -4.53 10.39
N LEU A 105 12.07 -3.53 9.95
CA LEU A 105 10.60 -3.55 10.08
C LEU A 105 9.95 -4.75 9.38
N LEU A 106 10.48 -5.19 8.23
CA LEU A 106 9.96 -6.35 7.52
C LEU A 106 10.33 -7.68 8.18
N LYS A 107 11.35 -7.68 9.05
CA LYS A 107 11.72 -8.84 9.88
C LYS A 107 10.85 -8.90 11.13
N GLN A 108 10.59 -7.75 11.74
CA GLN A 108 9.77 -7.61 12.94
C GLN A 108 8.28 -7.90 12.66
N PHE A 109 7.76 -7.38 11.55
CA PHE A 109 6.37 -7.52 11.17
C PHE A 109 6.27 -8.32 9.87
N LYS A 110 5.67 -9.52 9.95
CA LYS A 110 5.55 -10.43 8.80
C LYS A 110 4.54 -9.86 7.79
N PRO A 111 4.93 -9.67 6.50
CA PRO A 111 4.01 -9.27 5.46
C PRO A 111 2.85 -10.27 5.31
N ARG A 112 1.65 -9.75 5.02
CA ARG A 112 0.43 -10.55 4.86
C ARG A 112 -0.31 -10.15 3.58
N LEU A 113 -0.66 -11.14 2.77
CA LEU A 113 -1.60 -10.95 1.68
C LEU A 113 -2.99 -10.64 2.27
N VAL A 114 -3.62 -9.59 1.77
CA VAL A 114 -5.02 -9.29 2.07
C VAL A 114 -5.89 -10.14 1.15
N LYS A 115 -6.49 -11.18 1.71
CA LYS A 115 -7.48 -12.00 1.02
C LYS A 115 -8.83 -11.28 1.06
N CYS A 116 -9.47 -11.10 -0.10
CA CYS A 116 -10.78 -10.48 -0.20
C CYS A 116 -11.54 -10.99 -1.43
N LYS A 117 -12.86 -10.84 -1.42
CA LYS A 117 -13.79 -11.21 -2.49
C LYS A 117 -14.11 -10.03 -3.39
N ALA A 118 -14.44 -10.33 -4.64
CA ALA A 118 -14.96 -9.33 -5.59
C ALA A 118 -16.06 -8.46 -4.94
N GLY A 119 -15.93 -7.14 -5.07
CA GLY A 119 -16.83 -6.15 -4.49
C GLY A 119 -16.48 -5.66 -3.09
N GLU A 120 -15.53 -6.29 -2.39
CA GLU A 120 -15.11 -5.83 -1.07
C GLU A 120 -14.22 -4.56 -1.15
N LEU A 121 -14.45 -3.64 -0.23
CA LEU A 121 -13.60 -2.48 -0.01
C LEU A 121 -12.46 -2.85 0.93
N VAL A 122 -11.24 -2.76 0.43
CA VAL A 122 -10.01 -2.85 1.24
C VAL A 122 -9.57 -1.44 1.59
N VAL A 123 -9.24 -1.22 2.86
CA VAL A 123 -8.77 0.05 3.40
C VAL A 123 -7.48 -0.17 4.17
N PHE A 124 -6.47 0.67 3.96
CA PHE A 124 -5.14 0.55 4.58
C PHE A 124 -4.45 1.92 4.73
N ASP A 125 -3.42 1.95 5.58
CA ASP A 125 -2.54 3.09 5.85
C ASP A 125 -1.08 2.63 5.69
#